data_AF-A0A529KU29-F1
#
_entry.id   AF-A0A529KU29-F1
#
_cell.length_a   1.000
_cell.length_b   1.000
_cell.length_c   1.000
_cell.angle_alpha   90.00
_cell.angle_beta   90.00
_cell.angle_gamma   90.00
#
_symmetry.space_group_name_H-M   'P 1'
#
loop_
_entity.id
_entity.type
_entity.pdbx_description
1 polymer ?
#
loop_
_entity_poly.entity_id
_entity_poly.type
_entity_poly.pdbx_seq_one_letter_code
_entity_poly.pdbx_strand_id
1 'polypeptide(L)'
;AVIPVNEGWAIANINVGILYVFAISSLEVYGVIMGGWASNSKYPFLGALRSAAQMVSYEVSIGFVIVTVLLTVGSLNLSDIVLAQQDGLG
;
A
#
# COMPACT_ATOMS: atom_id res chain seq x y z
N ALA A 1 -2.41 -11.56 2.02
CA ALA A 1 -1.51 -12.56 1.40
C ALA A 1 -0.06 -12.36 1.82
N VAL A 2 0.51 -11.15 1.70
CA VAL A 2 1.94 -10.91 1.99
C VAL A 2 2.22 -10.42 3.42
N ILE A 3 1.16 -10.06 4.17
CA ILE A 3 1.28 -9.61 5.56
C ILE A 3 1.69 -10.81 6.44
N PRO A 4 2.87 -10.79 7.08
CA PRO A 4 3.27 -11.82 8.02
C PRO A 4 2.52 -11.62 9.35
N VAL A 5 1.84 -12.66 9.84
CA VAL A 5 1.08 -12.60 11.11
C VAL A 5 1.87 -13.19 12.27
N ASN A 6 2.77 -14.13 11.96
CA ASN A 6 3.73 -14.74 12.87
C ASN A 6 4.97 -15.19 12.08
N GLU A 7 6.03 -15.62 12.76
CA GLU A 7 7.25 -16.14 12.14
C GLU A 7 6.92 -17.34 11.23
N GLY A 8 7.29 -17.24 9.95
CA GLY A 8 6.94 -18.24 8.93
C GLY A 8 5.45 -18.28 8.52
N TRP A 9 4.58 -17.45 9.12
CA TRP A 9 3.15 -17.39 8.83
C TRP A 9 2.82 -16.21 7.90
N ALA A 10 3.40 -16.23 6.70
CA ALA A 10 2.98 -15.41 5.58
C ALA A 10 2.39 -16.32 4.50
N ILE A 11 1.18 -16.01 4.01
CA ILE A 11 0.49 -16.83 2.98
C ILE A 11 1.30 -16.86 1.68
N ALA A 12 1.95 -15.74 1.35
CA ALA A 12 2.92 -15.66 0.27
C ALA A 12 4.11 -14.83 0.74
N ASN A 13 5.26 -15.47 0.93
CA ASN A 13 6.53 -14.79 1.17
C ASN A 13 7.12 -14.40 -0.19
N ILE A 14 7.05 -13.11 -0.52
CA ILE A 14 7.50 -12.56 -1.79
C ILE A 14 8.58 -11.52 -1.50
N ASN A 15 9.72 -11.63 -2.17
CA ASN A 15 10.84 -10.69 -2.00
C ASN A 15 10.47 -9.23 -2.30
N VAL A 16 9.46 -9.00 -3.14
CA VAL A 16 8.94 -7.67 -3.52
C VAL A 16 7.62 -7.34 -2.81
N GLY A 17 7.44 -7.81 -1.58
CA GLY A 17 6.16 -7.75 -0.87
C GLY A 17 5.56 -6.35 -0.73
N ILE A 18 6.39 -5.34 -0.52
CA ILE A 18 5.93 -3.94 -0.42
C ILE A 18 5.47 -3.37 -1.75
N LEU A 19 6.19 -3.69 -2.84
CA LEU A 19 5.77 -3.28 -4.18
C LEU A 19 4.44 -3.92 -4.56
N TYR A 20 4.21 -5.17 -4.13
CA TYR A 20 2.91 -5.83 -4.29
C TYR A 20 1.78 -5.11 -3.55
N VAL A 21 2.03 -4.63 -2.33
CA VAL A 21 1.04 -3.83 -1.57
C VAL A 21 0.72 -2.52 -2.29
N PHE A 22 1.74 -1.81 -2.78
CA PHE A 22 1.54 -0.59 -3.58
C PHE A 22 0.77 -0.87 -4.87
N ALA A 23 1.09 -1.95 -5.58
CA ALA A 23 0.38 -2.31 -6.80
C ALA A 23 -1.12 -2.51 -6.56
N ILE A 24 -1.51 -3.19 -5.46
CA ILE A 24 -2.92 -3.38 -5.11
C ILE A 24 -3.58 -2.08 -4.66
N SER A 25 -2.90 -1.29 -3.82
CA SER A 25 -3.39 0.03 -3.37
C SER A 25 -3.74 0.92 -4.56
N SER A 26 -2.86 1.00 -5.56
CA SER A 26 -3.08 1.82 -6.75
C SER A 26 -4.30 1.40 -7.60
N LEU A 27 -4.73 0.13 -7.49
CA LEU A 27 -5.90 -0.38 -8.20
C LEU A 27 -7.22 0.10 -7.57
N GLU A 28 -7.24 0.46 -6.28
CA GLU A 28 -8.43 0.95 -5.57
C GLU A 28 -9.03 2.20 -6.23
N VAL A 29 -8.17 3.08 -6.75
CA VAL A 29 -8.55 4.34 -7.40
C VAL A 29 -9.51 4.10 -8.57
N TYR A 30 -9.29 3.02 -9.34
CA TYR A 30 -10.18 2.66 -10.44
C TYR A 30 -11.57 2.25 -9.95
N GLY A 31 -11.66 1.55 -8.81
CA GLY A 31 -12.93 1.18 -8.19
C GLY A 31 -13.75 2.40 -7.79
N VAL A 32 -13.11 3.42 -7.22
CA VAL A 32 -13.79 4.66 -6.81
C VAL A 32 -14.29 5.46 -8.02
N ILE A 33 -13.48 5.58 -9.08
CA ILE A 33 -13.89 6.30 -10.30
C ILE A 33 -15.06 5.58 -10.98
N MET A 34 -14.96 4.24 -11.13
CA MET A 34 -16.04 3.46 -11.74
C MET A 34 -17.32 3.51 -10.91
N GLY A 35 -17.24 3.46 -9.58
CA GLY A 35 -18.39 3.61 -8.69
C GLY A 35 -19.07 4.98 -8.83
N GLY A 36 -18.29 6.05 -8.94
CA GLY A 36 -18.81 7.40 -9.20
C GLY A 36 -19.46 7.54 -10.57
N TRP A 37 -18.89 6.91 -11.60
CA TRP A 37 -19.43 6.91 -12.96
C TRP A 37 -20.74 6.10 -13.07
N ALA A 38 -20.81 4.95 -12.42
CA ALA A 38 -22.00 4.09 -12.39
C ALA A 38 -23.22 4.76 -11.73
N SER A 39 -23.01 5.77 -10.87
CA SER A 39 -24.08 6.55 -10.24
C SER A 39 -24.89 7.42 -11.22
N ASN A 40 -24.45 7.58 -12.47
CA ASN A 40 -25.12 8.34 -13.53
C ASN A 40 -25.61 9.75 -13.11
N SER A 41 -24.85 10.41 -12.23
CA SER A 41 -25.17 11.75 -11.73
C SER A 41 -23.90 12.58 -11.61
N LYS A 42 -24.01 13.86 -11.98
CA LYS A 42 -22.89 14.79 -12.05
C LYS A 42 -22.17 14.98 -10.71
N TYR A 43 -22.92 15.13 -9.62
CA TYR A 43 -22.33 15.43 -8.30
C TYR A 43 -21.62 14.21 -7.68
N PRO A 44 -22.20 13.00 -7.71
CA PRO A 44 -21.48 11.78 -7.31
C PRO A 44 -20.20 11.54 -8.13
N PHE A 45 -20.24 11.78 -9.44
CA PHE A 45 -19.04 11.62 -10.28
C PHE A 45 -17.93 12.61 -9.89
N LEU A 46 -18.27 13.90 -9.68
CA LEU A 46 -17.31 14.89 -9.19
C LEU A 46 -16.80 14.57 -7.78
N GLY A 47 -17.66 14.03 -6.92
CA GLY A 47 -17.29 13.54 -5.58
C GLY A 47 -16.28 12.41 -5.64
N ALA A 48 -16.49 11.44 -6.53
CA ALA A 48 -15.58 10.32 -6.77
C ALA A 48 -14.21 10.80 -7.32
N LEU A 49 -14.20 11.76 -8.25
CA LEU A 49 -12.95 12.36 -8.75
C LEU A 49 -12.15 13.04 -7.64
N ARG A 50 -12.81 13.75 -6.72
CA ARG A 50 -12.14 14.38 -5.57
C ARG A 50 -11.55 13.35 -4.62
N SER A 51 -12.28 12.27 -4.34
CA SER A 51 -11.76 11.17 -3.51
C SER A 51 -10.60 10.45 -4.20
N ALA A 52 -10.69 10.20 -5.50
CA ALA A 52 -9.61 9.61 -6.29
C ALA A 52 -8.34 10.46 -6.24
N ALA A 53 -8.46 11.78 -6.44
CA ALA A 53 -7.33 12.71 -6.32
C ALA A 53 -6.71 12.69 -4.91
N GLN A 54 -7.54 12.60 -3.87
CA GLN A 54 -7.06 12.48 -2.49
C GLN A 54 -6.26 11.19 -2.28
N MET A 55 -6.80 10.03 -2.66
CA MET A 55 -6.13 8.74 -2.47
C MET A 55 -4.75 8.71 -3.14
N VAL A 56 -4.65 9.15 -4.41
CA VAL A 56 -3.37 9.21 -5.14
C VAL A 56 -2.37 10.15 -4.44
N SER A 57 -2.84 11.28 -3.92
CA SER A 57 -1.97 12.25 -3.23
C SER A 57 -1.36 11.68 -1.94
N TYR A 58 -2.13 10.88 -1.20
CA TYR A 58 -1.65 10.23 0.02
C TYR A 58 -0.82 8.98 -0.26
N GLU A 59 -1.05 8.29 -1.39
CA GLU A 59 -0.25 7.14 -1.80
C GLU A 59 1.22 7.51 -2.02
N VAL A 60 1.48 8.66 -2.66
CA VAL A 60 2.86 9.19 -2.82
C VAL A 60 3.51 9.48 -1.47
N SER A 61 2.76 10.07 -0.54
CA SER A 61 3.27 10.42 0.80
C SER A 61 3.62 9.17 1.60
N ILE A 62 2.77 8.14 1.56
CA ILE A 62 3.01 6.82 2.16
C ILE A 62 4.22 6.14 1.48
N GLY A 63 4.34 6.29 0.15
CA GLY A 63 5.52 5.92 -0.63
C GLY A 63 6.82 6.39 0.00
N PHE A 64 6.93 7.70 0.24
CA PHE A 64 8.14 8.28 0.85
C PHE A 64 8.40 7.78 2.28
N VAL A 65 7.35 7.62 3.10
CA VAL A 65 7.51 7.08 4.46
C VAL A 65 8.02 5.64 4.43
N ILE A 66 7.55 4.81 3.49
CA ILE A 66 8.02 3.43 3.37
C ILE A 66 9.46 3.37 2.86
N VAL A 67 9.86 4.27 1.96
CA VAL A 67 11.26 4.34 1.49
C VAL A 67 12.24 4.54 2.66
N THR A 68 11.89 5.31 3.69
CA THR A 68 12.79 5.48 4.85
C THR A 68 13.02 4.16 5.60
N VAL A 69 11.98 3.34 5.76
CA VAL A 69 12.05 2.00 6.38
C VAL A 69 12.85 1.03 5.50
N LEU A 70 12.68 1.11 4.17
CA LEU A 70 13.42 0.27 3.23
C LEU A 70 14.92 0.55 3.27
N LEU A 71 15.31 1.82 3.44
CA LEU A 71 16.71 2.21 3.55
C LEU A 71 17.36 1.69 4.84
N THR A 72 16.61 1.52 5.93
CA THR A 72 17.15 0.98 7.19
C THR A 72 17.25 -0.55 7.17
N VAL A 73 16.31 -1.24 6.51
CA VAL A 73 16.27 -2.71 6.48
C VAL A 73 17.10 -3.29 5.33
N GLY A 74 17.08 -2.67 4.15
CA GLY A 74 17.75 -3.17 2.94
C GLY A 74 17.02 -4.30 2.21
N SER A 75 15.80 -4.67 2.62
CA SER A 75 14.96 -5.68 1.97
C SER A 75 13.56 -5.13 1.67
N LEU A 76 12.96 -5.62 0.58
CA LEU A 76 11.58 -5.32 0.17
C LEU A 76 10.56 -6.36 0.68
N ASN A 77 11.04 -7.38 1.40
CA ASN A 77 10.24 -8.43 1.98
C ASN A 77 9.67 -7.99 3.34
N LEU A 78 8.35 -8.16 3.53
CA LEU A 78 7.69 -7.78 4.78
C LEU A 78 8.15 -8.62 5.97
N SER A 79 8.50 -9.90 5.77
CA SER A 79 9.03 -10.74 6.86
C SER A 79 10.38 -10.25 7.33
N ASP A 80 11.28 -9.90 6.41
CA ASP A 80 12.61 -9.39 6.73
C ASP A 80 12.52 -8.04 7.46
N ILE A 81 11.56 -7.19 7.09
CA ILE A 81 11.33 -5.91 7.79
C ILE A 81 10.90 -6.10 9.24
N VAL A 82 10.05 -7.10 9.52
CA VAL A 82 9.64 -7.42 10.89
C VAL A 82 10.81 -8.02 11.67
N LEU A 83 11.58 -8.93 11.06
CA LEU A 83 12.76 -9.53 11.70
C LEU A 83 13.86 -8.50 11.98
N ALA A 84 14.07 -7.54 11.09
CA ALA A 84 15.02 -6.46 11.28
C ALA A 84 14.69 -5.51 12.45
N GLN A 85 13.50 -5.62 13.04
CA GLN A 85 13.11 -4.90 14.25
C GLN A 85 13.49 -5.62 15.55
N GLN A 86 13.99 -6.86 15.48
CA GLN A 86 14.37 -7.65 16.65
C GLN A 86 15.64 -7.12 17.34
N ASP A 87 16.65 -6.72 16.54
CA ASP A 87 17.84 -6.03 17.04
C ASP A 87 17.58 -4.52 17.01
N GLY A 88 16.99 -4.02 18.09
CA GLY A 88 16.93 -2.58 18.31
C GLY A 88 18.33 -1.98 18.47
N LEU A 89 18.50 -0.73 18.06
CA LEU A 89 19.49 0.15 18.69
C LEU A 89 19.04 0.37 20.14
N GLY A 90 19.28 -0.62 21.01
CA GLY A 90 18.87 -0.66 22.41
C GLY A 90 19.03 -2.05 23.02
#